data_AF-A0AA92L9K2-F1
#
_entry.id   AF-A0AA92L9K2-F1
#
_cell.length_a   1.000
_cell.length_b   1.000
_cell.length_c   1.000
_cell.angle_alpha   90.00
_cell.angle_beta   90.00
_cell.angle_gamma   90.00
#
_symmetry.space_group_name_H-M   'P 1'
#
loop_
_entity.id
_entity.type
_entity.pdbx_description
1 polymer ?
#
loop_
_entity_poly.entity_id
_entity_poly.type
_entity_poly.pdbx_seq_one_letter_code
_entity_poly.pdbx_strand_id
1 'polypeptide(L)'
;MKSISLEEFKGFRPCWLETAAGARRLEEIGSRKKRWTAMDILDLPEDEVSAEDKIWAVTKAGLIEEQKLHEFACRCAEEALKLVEDPDPRSVAAIEAKRKWLKGEISDEELDAAWAAARDAARDAARAAAWDVAWAAARDAARDAARAAASDAARDATRKKQVAILRELIID
;
A
#
# COMPACT_ATOMS: atom_id res chain seq x y z
N MET A 1 24.21 -9.11 21.98
CA MET A 1 23.21 -8.86 20.92
C MET A 1 22.68 -10.20 20.47
N LYS A 2 21.36 -10.35 20.24
CA LYS A 2 20.83 -11.61 19.70
C LYS A 2 21.42 -11.84 18.30
N SER A 3 21.62 -13.10 17.95
CA SER A 3 22.14 -13.49 16.65
C SER A 3 21.51 -14.80 16.22
N ILE A 4 21.60 -15.13 14.94
CA ILE A 4 21.00 -16.33 14.35
C ILE A 4 21.98 -17.00 13.37
N SER A 5 21.98 -18.33 13.31
CA SER A 5 22.70 -19.08 12.27
C SER A 5 21.86 -19.20 11.00
N LEU A 6 22.51 -19.53 9.87
CA LEU A 6 21.79 -19.76 8.62
C LEU A 6 20.73 -20.88 8.73
N GLU A 7 21.03 -21.98 9.42
CA GLU A 7 20.08 -23.08 9.60
C GLU A 7 18.87 -22.67 10.45
N GLU A 8 19.10 -21.93 11.54
CA GLU A 8 18.03 -21.34 12.34
C GLU A 8 17.18 -20.37 11.49
N PHE A 9 17.82 -19.56 10.63
CA PHE A 9 17.15 -18.60 9.76
C PHE A 9 16.28 -19.27 8.70
N LYS A 10 16.74 -20.38 8.08
CA LYS A 10 15.94 -21.18 7.14
C LYS A 10 14.65 -21.72 7.77
N GLY A 11 14.64 -21.93 9.09
CA GLY A 11 13.44 -22.32 9.84
C GLY A 11 12.27 -21.33 9.73
N PHE A 12 12.54 -20.05 9.44
CA PHE A 12 11.50 -19.03 9.19
C PHE A 12 10.91 -19.10 7.78
N ARG A 13 11.43 -19.98 6.91
CA ARG A 13 10.99 -20.21 5.52
C ARG A 13 10.90 -18.91 4.70
N PRO A 14 12.02 -18.18 4.51
CA PRO A 14 12.05 -17.02 3.62
C PRO A 14 11.66 -17.42 2.20
N CYS A 15 10.98 -16.53 1.47
CA CYS A 15 10.56 -16.74 0.08
C CYS A 15 11.72 -17.08 -0.86
N TRP A 16 12.97 -16.72 -0.50
CA TRP A 16 14.17 -17.09 -1.24
C TRP A 16 14.33 -18.61 -1.37
N LEU A 17 13.75 -19.42 -0.46
CA LEU A 17 13.75 -20.88 -0.56
C LEU A 17 12.77 -21.44 -1.58
N GLU A 18 11.87 -20.63 -2.13
CA GLU A 18 10.89 -21.06 -3.15
C GLU A 18 11.55 -21.33 -4.51
N THR A 19 12.75 -20.80 -4.74
CA THR A 19 13.48 -20.98 -6.00
C THR A 19 14.91 -21.46 -5.76
N ALA A 20 15.45 -22.26 -6.69
CA ALA A 20 16.84 -22.73 -6.61
C ALA A 20 17.86 -21.57 -6.69
N ALA A 21 17.52 -20.49 -7.39
CA ALA A 21 18.37 -19.30 -7.47
C ALA A 21 18.41 -18.54 -6.13
N GLY A 22 17.24 -18.28 -5.53
CA GLY A 22 17.14 -17.64 -4.22
C GLY A 22 17.80 -18.48 -3.11
N ALA A 23 17.59 -19.80 -3.11
CA ALA A 23 18.19 -20.70 -2.13
C ALA A 23 19.72 -20.68 -2.22
N ARG A 24 20.29 -20.72 -3.43
CA ARG A 24 21.74 -20.57 -3.62
C ARG A 24 22.26 -19.23 -3.13
N ARG A 25 21.55 -18.13 -3.40
CA ARG A 25 21.92 -16.80 -2.91
C ARG A 25 21.90 -16.71 -1.38
N LEU A 26 20.88 -17.30 -0.76
CA LEU A 26 20.77 -17.36 0.70
C LEU A 26 21.91 -18.18 1.31
N GLU A 27 22.29 -19.31 0.70
CA GLU A 27 23.45 -20.12 1.14
C GLU A 27 24.76 -19.35 0.99
N GLU A 28 24.97 -18.71 -0.17
CA GLU A 28 26.18 -17.94 -0.45
C GLU A 28 26.35 -16.80 0.56
N ILE A 29 25.31 -16.02 0.82
CA ILE A 29 25.36 -14.92 1.79
C ILE A 29 25.48 -15.50 3.20
N GLY A 30 24.57 -16.40 3.57
CA GLY A 30 24.48 -16.93 4.93
C GLY A 30 25.73 -17.65 5.41
N SER A 31 26.46 -18.31 4.51
CA SER A 31 27.72 -19.01 4.82
C SER A 31 28.91 -18.09 5.11
N ARG A 32 28.82 -16.79 4.75
CA ARG A 32 29.89 -15.80 5.03
C ARG A 32 30.15 -15.60 6.52
N LYS A 33 29.16 -15.87 7.38
CA LYS A 33 29.27 -15.77 8.84
C LYS A 33 28.57 -16.94 9.52
N LYS A 34 29.17 -17.44 10.60
CA LYS A 34 28.56 -18.51 11.42
C LYS A 34 27.27 -18.04 12.12
N ARG A 35 27.23 -16.79 12.55
CA ARG A 35 26.05 -16.16 13.17
C ARG A 35 25.91 -14.72 12.66
N TRP A 36 24.67 -14.30 12.49
CA TRP A 36 24.26 -13.00 11.98
C TRP A 36 23.50 -12.24 13.06
N THR A 37 23.90 -11.00 13.33
CA THR A 37 23.14 -10.05 14.13
C THR A 37 22.17 -9.27 13.26
N ALA A 38 21.26 -8.51 13.88
CA ALA A 38 20.39 -7.59 13.14
C ALA A 38 21.21 -6.59 12.30
N MET A 39 22.29 -6.03 12.86
CA MET A 39 23.14 -5.07 12.15
C MET A 39 23.86 -5.72 10.98
N ASP A 40 24.39 -6.94 11.14
CA ASP A 40 25.03 -7.66 10.03
C ASP A 40 24.11 -7.82 8.82
N ILE A 41 22.81 -8.05 9.06
CA ILE A 41 21.80 -8.18 8.00
C ILE A 41 21.47 -6.82 7.39
N LEU A 42 21.28 -5.78 8.22
CA LEU A 42 20.96 -4.43 7.74
C LEU A 42 22.10 -3.83 6.91
N ASP A 43 23.34 -4.13 7.27
CA ASP A 43 24.56 -3.66 6.61
C ASP A 43 24.90 -4.42 5.32
N LEU A 44 24.12 -5.45 4.94
CA LEU A 44 24.31 -6.13 3.65
C LEU A 44 24.17 -5.14 2.49
N PRO A 45 24.95 -5.27 1.40
CA PRO A 45 24.83 -4.37 0.26
C PRO A 45 23.43 -4.41 -0.38
N GLU A 46 22.93 -3.27 -0.87
CA GLU A 46 21.57 -3.18 -1.45
C GLU A 46 21.42 -3.92 -2.78
N ASP A 47 22.50 -4.08 -3.54
CA ASP A 47 22.54 -4.89 -4.75
C ASP A 47 22.48 -6.40 -4.45
N GLU A 48 22.86 -6.79 -3.22
CA GLU A 48 22.79 -8.17 -2.73
C GLU A 48 21.45 -8.52 -2.08
N VAL A 49 20.95 -7.65 -1.21
CA VAL A 49 19.71 -7.89 -0.45
C VAL A 49 18.89 -6.61 -0.44
N SER A 50 17.62 -6.72 -0.84
CA SER A 50 16.70 -5.58 -0.86
C SER A 50 16.41 -5.06 0.55
N ALA A 51 15.99 -3.80 0.67
CA ALA A 51 15.53 -3.25 1.95
C ALA A 51 14.34 -4.04 2.53
N GLU A 52 13.43 -4.52 1.69
CA GLU A 52 12.30 -5.34 2.08
C GLU A 52 12.76 -6.66 2.73
N ASP A 53 13.68 -7.38 2.08
CA ASP A 53 14.22 -8.64 2.59
C ASP A 53 14.97 -8.42 3.91
N LYS A 54 15.73 -7.33 4.04
CA LYS A 54 16.43 -6.98 5.28
C LYS A 54 15.45 -6.73 6.43
N ILE A 55 14.41 -5.94 6.20
CA ILE A 55 13.37 -5.64 7.20
C ILE A 55 12.64 -6.93 7.59
N TRP A 56 12.25 -7.75 6.60
CA TRP A 56 11.60 -9.04 6.85
C TRP A 56 12.47 -9.96 7.73
N ALA A 57 13.75 -10.11 7.36
CA ALA A 57 14.69 -10.97 8.06
C ALA A 57 14.88 -10.56 9.53
N VAL A 58 15.10 -9.26 9.76
CA VAL A 58 15.39 -8.73 11.09
C VAL A 58 14.15 -8.75 12.01
N THR A 59 12.97 -8.49 11.46
CA THR A 59 11.71 -8.48 12.21
C THR A 59 11.18 -9.89 12.51
N LYS A 60 11.44 -10.88 11.65
CA LYS A 60 10.99 -12.27 11.86
C LYS A 60 11.95 -13.12 12.70
N ALA A 61 13.26 -12.91 12.58
CA ALA A 61 14.26 -13.78 13.22
C ALA A 61 14.41 -13.57 14.75
N GLY A 62 13.54 -12.76 15.37
CA GLY A 62 13.59 -12.47 16.81
C GLY A 62 14.89 -11.80 17.27
N LEU A 63 15.62 -11.19 16.33
CA LEU A 63 16.93 -10.55 16.55
C LEU A 63 16.82 -9.22 17.31
N ILE A 64 15.64 -8.61 17.28
CA ILE A 64 15.31 -7.39 18.00
C ILE A 64 14.39 -7.72 19.18
N GLU A 65 14.49 -6.93 20.26
CA GLU A 65 13.58 -7.00 21.39
C GLU A 65 12.15 -6.60 20.97
N GLU A 66 11.15 -7.28 21.52
CA GLU A 66 9.76 -7.11 21.09
C GLU A 66 9.28 -5.66 21.23
N GLN A 67 9.60 -4.99 22.35
CA GLN A 67 9.27 -3.59 22.57
C GLN A 67 9.84 -2.66 21.48
N LYS A 68 11.07 -2.92 21.03
CA LYS A 68 11.72 -2.17 19.94
C LYS A 68 11.07 -2.47 18.59
N LEU A 69 10.61 -3.69 18.35
CA LEU A 69 9.85 -4.04 17.15
C LEU A 69 8.51 -3.30 17.09
N HIS A 70 7.78 -3.24 18.21
CA HIS A 70 6.53 -2.49 18.29
C HIS A 70 6.75 -0.98 18.09
N GLU A 71 7.78 -0.40 18.69
CA GLU A 71 8.12 1.02 18.48
C GLU A 71 8.58 1.30 17.05
N PHE A 72 9.35 0.39 16.43
CA PHE A 72 9.69 0.48 15.00
C PHE A 72 8.43 0.51 14.13
N ALA A 73 7.46 -0.39 14.39
CA ALA A 73 6.19 -0.40 13.67
C ALA A 73 5.40 0.91 13.85
N CYS A 74 5.40 1.49 15.07
CA CYS A 74 4.78 2.79 15.32
C CYS A 74 5.41 3.90 14.47
N ARG A 75 6.75 3.95 14.40
CA ARG A 75 7.46 4.95 13.58
C ARG A 75 7.19 4.76 12.09
N CYS A 76 7.16 3.53 11.59
CA CYS A 76 6.77 3.25 10.21
C CYS A 76 5.36 3.75 9.90
N ALA A 77 4.42 3.55 10.83
CA ALA A 77 3.05 4.05 10.68
C ALA A 77 3.01 5.58 10.70
N GLU A 78 3.77 6.25 11.56
CA GLU A 78 3.88 7.71 11.57
C GLU A 78 4.46 8.27 10.27
N GLU A 79 5.54 7.69 9.74
CA GLU A 79 6.10 8.12 8.45
C GLU A 79 5.08 7.95 7.31
N ALA A 80 4.28 6.88 7.33
CA ALA A 80 3.20 6.70 6.36
C ALA A 80 2.11 7.76 6.52
N LEU A 81 1.71 8.11 7.75
CA LEU A 81 0.70 9.13 8.00
C LEU A 81 1.14 10.53 7.58
N LYS A 82 2.44 10.85 7.61
CA LYS A 82 2.96 12.13 7.08
C LYS A 82 2.71 12.33 5.59
N LEU A 83 2.46 11.26 4.84
CA LEU A 83 2.16 11.32 3.41
C LEU A 83 0.66 11.57 3.13
N VAL A 84 -0.17 11.58 4.17
CA VAL A 84 -1.61 11.82 4.09
C VAL A 84 -1.88 13.27 4.49
N GLU A 85 -2.58 14.03 3.64
CA GLU A 85 -2.85 15.47 3.88
C GLU A 85 -3.69 15.70 5.15
N ASP A 86 -4.70 14.86 5.39
CA ASP A 86 -5.56 14.89 6.57
C ASP A 86 -5.74 13.45 7.11
N PRO A 87 -4.79 12.94 7.91
CA PRO A 87 -4.83 11.57 8.39
C PRO A 87 -6.00 11.38 9.38
N ASP A 88 -6.77 10.30 9.20
CA ASP A 88 -7.90 10.00 10.09
C ASP A 88 -7.44 9.95 11.57
N PRO A 89 -8.06 10.74 12.47
CA PRO A 89 -7.68 10.79 13.88
C PRO A 89 -7.64 9.43 14.57
N ARG A 90 -8.44 8.45 14.13
CA ARG A 90 -8.44 7.08 14.68
C ARG A 90 -7.14 6.35 14.38
N SER A 91 -6.52 6.61 13.23
CA SER A 91 -5.21 6.06 12.87
C SER A 91 -4.10 6.64 13.75
N VAL A 92 -4.14 7.95 14.01
CA VAL A 92 -3.20 8.62 14.93
C VAL A 92 -3.37 8.09 16.36
N ALA A 93 -4.61 8.02 16.83
CA ALA A 93 -4.95 7.52 18.16
C ALA A 93 -4.50 6.07 18.39
N ALA A 94 -4.54 5.20 17.36
CA ALA A 94 -4.06 3.83 17.47
C ALA A 94 -2.53 3.73 17.70
N ILE A 95 -1.75 4.63 17.09
CA ILE A 95 -0.29 4.69 17.32
C ILE A 95 -0.01 5.15 18.76
N GLU A 96 -0.71 6.19 19.23
CA GLU A 96 -0.60 6.65 20.61
C GLU A 96 -1.00 5.56 21.61
N ALA A 97 -2.11 4.87 21.37
CA ALA A 97 -2.57 3.75 22.18
C ALA A 97 -1.52 2.65 22.24
N LYS A 98 -0.92 2.26 21.10
CA LYS A 98 0.14 1.25 21.09
C LYS A 98 1.34 1.66 21.95
N ARG A 99 1.76 2.92 21.91
CA ARG A 99 2.85 3.41 22.77
C ARG A 99 2.49 3.48 24.25
N LYS A 100 1.27 3.86 24.60
CA LYS A 100 0.77 3.81 25.99
C LYS A 100 0.74 2.37 26.51
N TRP A 101 0.29 1.43 25.66
CA TRP A 101 0.28 0.00 25.98
C TRP A 101 1.70 -0.53 26.23
N LEU A 102 2.68 -0.13 25.42
CA LEU A 102 4.10 -0.49 25.64
C LEU A 102 4.68 0.05 26.96
N LYS A 103 4.05 1.07 27.56
CA LYS A 103 4.40 1.60 28.88
C LYS A 103 3.56 0.98 30.01
N GLY A 104 2.60 0.12 29.69
CA GLY A 104 1.64 -0.43 30.64
C GLY A 104 0.59 0.57 31.14
N GLU A 105 0.36 1.66 30.39
CA GLU A 105 -0.57 2.73 30.78
C GLU A 105 -2.03 2.43 30.40
N ILE A 106 -2.26 1.52 29.45
CA ILE A 106 -3.59 1.09 29.01
C ILE A 106 -3.67 -0.44 28.96
N SER A 107 -4.88 -0.98 29.09
CA SER A 107 -5.14 -2.42 29.04
C SER A 107 -5.11 -2.99 27.62
N ASP A 108 -5.13 -4.32 27.53
CA ASP A 108 -5.28 -5.02 26.25
C ASP A 108 -6.62 -4.67 25.58
N GLU A 109 -7.70 -4.54 26.35
CA GLU A 109 -9.02 -4.14 25.84
C GLU A 109 -9.03 -2.72 25.27
N GLU A 110 -8.34 -1.79 25.92
CA GLU A 110 -8.20 -0.42 25.43
C GLU A 110 -7.37 -0.36 24.14
N LEU A 111 -6.31 -1.19 24.04
CA LEU A 111 -5.53 -1.32 22.82
C LEU A 111 -6.36 -1.93 21.68
N ASP A 112 -7.14 -2.98 21.97
CA ASP A 112 -8.01 -3.64 20.99
C ASP A 112 -9.09 -2.71 20.48
N ALA A 113 -9.67 -1.87 21.35
CA ALA A 113 -10.63 -0.85 20.94
C ALA A 113 -10.01 0.19 19.98
N ALA A 114 -8.79 0.66 20.27
CA ALA A 114 -8.08 1.59 19.39
C ALA A 114 -7.74 0.93 18.04
N TRP A 115 -7.34 -0.34 18.05
CA TRP A 115 -7.09 -1.11 16.84
C TRP A 115 -8.36 -1.28 16.00
N ALA A 116 -9.49 -1.58 16.63
CA ALA A 116 -10.79 -1.71 15.94
C ALA A 116 -11.19 -0.38 15.27
N ALA A 117 -11.05 0.74 15.98
CA ALA A 117 -11.34 2.07 15.44
C ALA A 117 -10.47 2.41 14.22
N ALA A 118 -9.17 2.11 14.25
CA ALA A 118 -8.28 2.31 13.10
C ALA A 118 -8.64 1.40 11.90
N ARG A 119 -9.09 0.17 12.16
CA ARG A 119 -9.59 -0.72 11.09
C ARG A 119 -10.86 -0.17 10.44
N ASP A 120 -11.77 0.41 11.23
CA ASP A 120 -12.96 1.04 10.68
C ASP A 120 -12.62 2.30 9.87
N ALA A 121 -11.63 3.09 10.31
CA ALA A 121 -11.10 4.20 9.52
C ALA A 121 -10.60 3.77 8.14
N ALA A 122 -9.81 2.69 8.09
CA ALA A 122 -9.32 2.15 6.81
C ALA A 122 -10.47 1.68 5.90
N ARG A 123 -11.53 1.08 6.46
CA ARG A 123 -12.71 0.67 5.69
C ARG A 123 -13.52 1.86 5.17
N ASP A 124 -13.68 2.89 5.99
CA ASP A 124 -14.39 4.11 5.61
C ASP A 124 -13.65 4.84 4.49
N ALA A 125 -12.32 4.97 4.59
CA ALA A 125 -11.48 5.54 3.54
C ALA A 125 -11.57 4.75 2.23
N ALA A 126 -11.49 3.42 2.29
CA ALA A 126 -11.65 2.57 1.11
C ALA A 126 -13.03 2.71 0.46
N ARG A 127 -14.10 2.84 1.27
CA ARG A 127 -15.46 3.06 0.79
C ARG A 127 -15.61 4.43 0.13
N ALA A 128 -15.04 5.49 0.72
CA ALA A 128 -15.05 6.83 0.16
C ALA A 128 -14.35 6.88 -1.20
N ALA A 129 -13.15 6.30 -1.30
CA ALA A 129 -12.43 6.21 -2.57
C ALA A 129 -13.22 5.46 -3.66
N ALA A 130 -13.89 4.36 -3.30
CA ALA A 130 -14.75 3.64 -4.24
C ALA A 130 -15.96 4.47 -4.70
N TRP A 131 -16.58 5.24 -3.80
CA TRP A 131 -17.67 6.15 -4.14
C TRP A 131 -17.23 7.28 -5.07
N ASP A 132 -16.06 7.87 -4.84
CA ASP A 132 -15.51 8.95 -5.68
C ASP A 132 -15.24 8.47 -7.11
N VAL A 133 -14.66 7.28 -7.26
CA VAL A 133 -14.44 6.64 -8.57
C VAL A 133 -15.78 6.39 -9.28
N ALA A 134 -16.76 5.86 -8.56
CA ALA A 134 -18.09 5.61 -9.13
C ALA A 134 -18.78 6.92 -9.58
N TRP A 135 -18.68 7.98 -8.77
CA TRP A 135 -19.23 9.30 -9.10
C TRP A 135 -18.51 9.98 -10.27
N ALA A 136 -17.19 9.83 -10.37
CA ALA A 136 -16.42 10.32 -11.51
C ALA A 136 -16.86 9.62 -12.80
N ALA A 137 -16.91 8.29 -12.79
CA ALA A 137 -17.34 7.49 -13.94
C ALA A 137 -18.77 7.82 -14.38
N ALA A 138 -19.70 7.98 -13.42
CA ALA A 138 -21.08 8.37 -13.72
C ALA A 138 -21.17 9.77 -14.38
N ARG A 139 -20.38 10.75 -13.89
CA ARG A 139 -20.33 12.09 -14.47
C ARG A 139 -19.73 12.10 -15.87
N ASP A 140 -18.68 11.31 -16.10
CA ASP A 140 -18.05 11.19 -17.42
C ASP A 140 -19.01 10.59 -18.44
N ALA A 141 -19.66 9.47 -18.09
CA ALA A 141 -20.67 8.84 -18.93
C ALA A 141 -21.83 9.80 -19.27
N ALA A 142 -22.31 10.58 -18.30
CA ALA A 142 -23.36 11.56 -18.52
C ALA A 142 -22.93 12.68 -19.49
N ARG A 143 -21.69 13.16 -19.36
CA ARG A 143 -21.13 14.18 -20.27
C ARG A 143 -20.94 13.65 -21.69
N ASP A 144 -20.50 12.41 -21.84
CA ASP A 144 -20.31 11.80 -23.15
C ASP A 144 -21.64 11.54 -23.87
N ALA A 145 -22.65 11.06 -23.15
CA ALA A 145 -24.00 10.92 -23.69
C ALA A 145 -24.57 12.28 -24.17
N ALA A 146 -24.38 13.34 -23.39
CA ALA A 146 -24.82 14.69 -23.77
C ALA A 146 -24.08 15.22 -25.02
N ARG A 147 -22.77 14.99 -25.13
CA ARG A 147 -21.97 15.38 -26.32
C ARG A 147 -22.36 14.60 -27.56
N ALA A 148 -22.63 13.30 -27.42
CA ALA A 148 -23.11 12.47 -28.52
C ALA A 148 -24.44 12.99 -29.06
N ALA A 149 -25.43 13.21 -28.17
CA ALA A 149 -26.74 13.75 -28.53
C ALA A 149 -26.62 15.13 -29.22
N ALA A 150 -25.77 16.03 -28.71
CA ALA A 150 -25.53 17.33 -29.33
C ALA A 150 -24.89 17.21 -30.72
N SER A 151 -23.94 16.28 -30.89
CA SER A 151 -23.26 16.04 -32.17
C SER A 151 -24.23 15.48 -33.22
N ASP A 152 -25.09 14.56 -32.81
CA ASP A 152 -26.09 13.96 -33.71
C ASP A 152 -27.13 14.99 -34.15
N ALA A 153 -27.61 15.83 -33.22
CA ALA A 153 -28.49 16.94 -33.55
C ALA A 153 -27.83 17.93 -34.55
N ALA A 154 -26.54 18.24 -34.39
CA ALA A 154 -25.81 19.12 -35.29
C ALA A 154 -25.60 18.49 -36.68
N ARG A 155 -25.32 17.19 -36.75
CA ARG A 155 -25.23 16.43 -38.02
C ARG A 155 -26.56 16.44 -38.74
N ASP A 156 -27.66 16.15 -38.04
CA ASP A 156 -29.01 16.15 -38.60
C ASP A 156 -29.38 17.51 -39.19
N ALA A 157 -29.10 18.60 -38.46
CA ALA A 157 -29.32 19.96 -38.96
C ALA A 157 -28.48 20.25 -40.22
N THR A 158 -27.23 19.79 -40.26
CA THR A 158 -26.34 19.98 -41.42
C THR A 158 -26.82 19.18 -42.62
N ARG A 159 -27.24 17.92 -42.44
CA ARG A 159 -27.82 17.09 -43.52
C ARG A 159 -29.09 17.72 -44.10
N LYS A 160 -29.97 18.26 -43.25
CA LYS A 160 -31.15 19.01 -43.71
C LYS A 160 -30.78 20.21 -44.60
N LYS A 161 -29.73 20.96 -44.23
CA LYS A 161 -29.22 22.07 -45.07
C LYS A 161 -28.65 21.59 -46.41
N GLN A 162 -27.86 20.51 -46.41
CA GLN A 162 -27.30 19.94 -47.64
C GLN A 162 -28.39 19.49 -48.62
N VAL A 163 -29.48 18.90 -48.11
CA VAL A 163 -30.65 18.54 -48.92
C VAL A 163 -31.31 19.78 -49.54
N ALA A 164 -31.39 20.89 -48.80
CA ALA A 164 -31.93 22.15 -49.33
C ALA A 164 -31.06 22.70 -50.48
N ILE A 165 -29.74 22.75 -50.29
CA ILE A 165 -28.79 23.21 -51.32
C ILE A 165 -28.88 22.36 -52.60
N LEU A 166 -28.94 21.02 -52.46
CA LEU A 166 -29.08 20.12 -53.62
C LEU A 166 -30.39 20.36 -54.39
N ARG A 167 -31.48 20.69 -53.68
CA ARG A 167 -32.75 21.01 -54.33
C ARG A 167 -32.66 22.29 -55.15
N GLU A 168 -32.00 23.32 -54.62
CA GLU A 168 -31.78 24.58 -55.33
C GLU A 168 -30.97 24.35 -56.62
N LEU A 169 -29.84 23.63 -56.54
CA LEU A 169 -28.97 23.36 -57.69
C LEU A 169 -29.58 22.52 -58.83
N ILE A 170 -30.63 21.73 -58.55
CA ILE A 170 -31.29 20.89 -59.58
C ILE A 170 -32.36 21.68 -60.35
N ILE A 171 -32.90 22.74 -59.75
CA ILE A 171 -33.96 23.56 -60.33
C ILE A 171 -33.40 24.67 -61.23
N ASP A 172 -32.16 25.09 -60.98
CA ASP A 172 -31.36 26.01 -61.83
C ASP A 172 -30.74 25.31 -63.05
#